data_AF-A0A962UH40-F1
#
_entry.id   AF-A0A962UH40-F1
#
_cell.length_a   1.000
_cell.length_b   1.000
_cell.length_c   1.000
_cell.angle_alpha   90.00
_cell.angle_beta   90.00
_cell.angle_gamma   90.00
#
_symmetry.space_group_name_H-M   'P 1'
#
loop_
_entity.id
_entity.type
_entity.pdbx_description
1 polymer ?
#
loop_
_entity_poly.entity_id
_entity_poly.type
_entity_poly.pdbx_seq_one_letter_code
_entity_poly.pdbx_strand_id
1 'polypeptide(L)'
;MAQQSATVTRKIQPSLDQQRAAYAWQCVQGCNGDYTNLAKAAPALIMNNGLMQALAFYQSKGKPHHLALNKHIREWLKARFPKHFASDNYAEIMQGLFGCENPHFYQQATDEALALLRWIRQFAAAMAPE
;
A
#
# COMPACT_ATOMS: atom_id res chain seq x y z
N MET A 1 -38.01 8.29 -40.84
CA MET A 1 -36.62 7.84 -40.63
C MET A 1 -36.12 8.51 -39.36
N ALA A 2 -35.97 7.79 -38.26
CA ALA A 2 -35.45 8.33 -36.99
C ALA A 2 -34.16 7.58 -36.66
N GLN A 3 -33.03 8.28 -36.74
CA GLN A 3 -31.73 7.74 -36.33
C GLN A 3 -31.61 7.87 -34.81
N GLN A 4 -31.52 6.72 -34.12
CA GLN A 4 -31.17 6.65 -32.71
C GLN A 4 -29.66 6.83 -32.56
N SER A 5 -29.24 7.94 -31.97
CA SER A 5 -27.87 8.15 -31.52
C SER A 5 -27.66 7.39 -30.21
N ALA A 6 -26.89 6.30 -30.26
CA ALA A 6 -26.47 5.57 -29.07
C ALA A 6 -25.36 6.35 -28.34
N THR A 7 -25.64 6.80 -27.12
CA THR A 7 -24.67 7.46 -26.25
C THR A 7 -23.67 6.42 -25.73
N VAL A 8 -22.43 6.42 -26.25
CA VAL A 8 -21.36 5.58 -25.70
C VAL A 8 -20.88 6.18 -24.38
N THR A 9 -21.27 5.59 -23.26
CA THR A 9 -20.74 5.97 -21.94
C THR A 9 -19.29 5.51 -21.82
N ARG A 10 -18.33 6.44 -21.90
CA ARG A 10 -16.90 6.13 -21.75
C ARG A 10 -16.59 5.90 -20.25
N LYS A 11 -16.29 4.65 -19.88
CA LYS A 11 -15.83 4.31 -18.52
C LYS A 11 -14.42 4.90 -18.32
N ILE A 12 -14.28 5.93 -17.48
CA ILE A 12 -12.97 6.52 -17.17
C ILE A 12 -12.25 5.59 -16.19
N GLN A 13 -11.11 5.03 -16.61
CA GLN A 13 -10.27 4.22 -15.73
C GLN A 13 -9.48 5.16 -14.81
N PRO A 14 -9.52 4.99 -13.46
CA PRO A 14 -8.76 5.83 -12.54
C PRO A 14 -7.25 5.67 -12.74
N SER A 15 -6.52 6.78 -12.59
CA SER A 15 -5.05 6.77 -12.59
C SER A 15 -4.51 5.94 -11.43
N LEU A 16 -3.25 5.49 -11.53
CA LEU A 16 -2.63 4.72 -10.44
C LEU A 16 -2.59 5.51 -9.13
N ASP A 17 -2.42 6.83 -9.22
CA ASP A 17 -2.41 7.69 -8.03
C ASP A 17 -3.81 7.82 -7.41
N GLN A 18 -4.87 7.88 -8.22
CA GLN A 18 -6.25 7.80 -7.73
C GLN A 18 -6.55 6.46 -7.07
N GLN A 19 -5.99 5.35 -7.59
CA GLN A 19 -6.13 4.03 -6.97
C GLN A 19 -5.42 3.97 -5.61
N ARG A 20 -4.20 4.52 -5.50
CA ARG A 20 -3.47 4.63 -4.22
C ARG A 20 -4.25 5.44 -3.21
N ALA A 21 -4.77 6.61 -3.62
CA ALA A 21 -5.55 7.47 -2.75
C ALA A 21 -6.82 6.75 -2.26
N ALA A 22 -7.56 6.09 -3.15
CA ALA A 22 -8.76 5.35 -2.80
C ALA A 22 -8.48 4.21 -1.80
N TYR A 23 -7.42 3.43 -2.03
CA TYR A 23 -7.04 2.36 -1.12
C TYR A 23 -6.52 2.90 0.23
N ALA A 24 -5.68 3.93 0.21
CA ALA A 24 -5.21 4.58 1.44
C ALA A 24 -6.36 5.15 2.26
N TRP A 25 -7.39 5.72 1.62
CA TRP A 25 -8.60 6.19 2.29
C TRP A 25 -9.31 5.07 3.04
N GLN A 26 -9.42 3.88 2.44
CA GLN A 26 -9.99 2.70 3.10
C GLN A 26 -9.15 2.25 4.29
N CYS A 27 -7.82 2.20 4.14
CA CYS A 27 -6.90 1.78 5.19
C CYS A 27 -7.00 2.61 6.47
N VAL A 28 -7.22 3.92 6.35
CA VAL A 28 -7.19 4.83 7.52
C VAL A 28 -8.51 4.90 8.27
N GLN A 29 -9.58 4.28 7.77
CA GLN A 29 -10.88 4.27 8.46
C GLN A 29 -10.76 3.53 9.79
N GLY A 30 -11.15 4.20 10.88
CA GLY A 30 -11.10 3.63 12.22
C GLY A 30 -9.68 3.47 12.80
N CYS A 31 -8.66 4.07 12.19
CA CYS A 31 -7.31 4.07 12.73
C CYS A 31 -7.18 5.01 13.94
N ASN A 32 -6.30 4.65 14.88
CA ASN A 32 -6.01 5.43 16.08
C ASN A 32 -4.72 6.25 15.96
N GLY A 33 -4.41 7.07 16.97
CA GLY A 33 -3.20 7.89 17.01
C GLY A 33 -1.89 7.09 16.85
N ASP A 34 -1.82 5.87 17.38
CA ASP A 34 -0.65 5.00 17.22
C ASP A 34 -0.41 4.62 15.75
N TYR A 35 -1.46 4.28 15.03
CA TYR A 35 -1.37 4.00 13.60
C TYR A 35 -0.92 5.25 12.83
N THR A 36 -1.47 6.42 13.15
CA THR A 36 -1.07 7.68 12.51
C THR A 36 0.40 8.00 12.75
N ASN A 37 0.89 7.83 13.98
CA ASN A 37 2.30 8.04 14.31
C ASN A 37 3.20 7.03 13.58
N LEU A 38 2.79 5.76 13.52
CA LEU A 38 3.52 4.73 12.78
C LEU A 38 3.57 5.05 11.27
N ALA A 39 2.45 5.44 10.67
CA ALA A 39 2.36 5.79 9.26
C ALA A 39 3.24 7.01 8.89
N LYS A 40 3.36 7.99 9.79
CA LYS A 40 4.28 9.13 9.62
C LYS A 40 5.75 8.70 9.60
N ALA A 41 6.13 7.73 10.45
CA ALA A 41 7.50 7.24 10.56
C ALA A 41 7.87 6.20 9.48
N ALA A 42 6.89 5.50 8.92
CA ALA A 42 7.12 4.37 8.00
C ALA A 42 7.99 4.68 6.77
N PRO A 43 7.80 5.80 6.04
CA PRO A 43 8.66 6.12 4.89
C PRO A 43 10.13 6.19 5.26
N ALA A 44 10.46 6.84 6.38
CA ALA A 44 11.85 6.96 6.84
C ALA A 44 12.43 5.59 7.23
N LEU A 45 11.64 4.74 7.89
CA LEU A 45 12.08 3.38 8.24
C LEU A 45 12.44 2.56 6.99
N ILE A 46 11.62 2.64 5.94
CA ILE A 46 11.84 1.94 4.67
C ILE A 46 13.05 2.53 3.93
N MET A 47 13.18 3.86 3.86
CA MET A 47 14.32 4.48 3.17
C MET A 47 15.66 4.15 3.83
N ASN A 48 15.69 4.06 5.17
CA ASN A 48 16.92 3.81 5.91
C ASN A 48 17.30 2.33 6.01
N ASN A 49 16.31 1.42 6.09
CA ASN A 49 16.56 0.01 6.38
C ASN A 49 16.06 -0.95 5.27
N GLY A 50 15.31 -0.45 4.30
CA GLY A 50 14.68 -1.24 3.25
C GLY A 50 13.29 -1.76 3.62
N LEU A 51 12.51 -2.07 2.58
CA LEU A 51 11.13 -2.53 2.69
C LEU A 51 11.00 -3.81 3.51
N MET A 52 11.82 -4.83 3.24
CA MET A 52 11.74 -6.12 3.94
C MET A 52 12.02 -6.00 5.44
N GLN A 53 13.00 -5.17 5.83
CA GLN A 53 13.30 -4.96 7.25
C GLN A 53 12.16 -4.23 7.96
N ALA A 54 11.54 -3.24 7.31
CA ALA A 54 10.35 -2.57 7.85
C ALA A 54 9.17 -3.53 8.03
N LEU A 55 8.88 -4.39 7.04
CA LEU A 55 7.83 -5.41 7.15
C LEU A 55 8.12 -6.41 8.27
N ALA A 56 9.37 -6.88 8.41
CA ALA A 56 9.77 -7.75 9.50
C ALA A 56 9.64 -7.06 10.87
N PHE A 57 10.02 -5.78 10.97
CA PHE A 57 9.86 -5.00 12.17
C PHE A 57 8.38 -4.91 12.59
N TYR A 58 7.48 -4.53 11.67
CA TYR A 58 6.06 -4.45 12.00
C TYR A 58 5.46 -5.79 12.39
N GLN A 59 5.87 -6.88 11.71
CA GLN A 59 5.45 -8.23 12.05
C GLN A 59 5.90 -8.62 13.46
N SER A 60 7.17 -8.39 13.80
CA SER A 60 7.74 -8.75 15.11
C SER A 60 7.13 -7.97 16.27
N LYS A 61 6.66 -6.74 16.05
CA LYS A 61 6.03 -5.93 17.10
C LYS A 61 4.68 -6.48 17.55
N GLY A 62 3.94 -7.16 16.67
CA GLY A 62 2.69 -7.86 17.00
C GLY A 62 1.53 -6.97 17.51
N LYS A 63 1.72 -5.65 17.62
CA LYS A 63 0.68 -4.73 18.09
C LYS A 63 -0.34 -4.46 16.97
N PRO A 64 -1.62 -4.21 17.29
CA PRO A 64 -2.68 -4.04 16.29
C PRO A 64 -2.34 -3.03 15.18
N HIS A 65 -1.86 -1.83 15.52
CA HIS A 65 -1.50 -0.80 14.53
C HIS A 65 -0.28 -1.16 13.67
N HIS A 66 0.67 -1.93 14.21
CA HIS A 66 1.82 -2.43 13.43
C HIS A 66 1.36 -3.49 12.42
N LEU A 67 0.57 -4.46 12.88
CA LEU A 67 0.03 -5.52 12.01
C LEU A 67 -0.90 -4.94 10.94
N ALA A 68 -1.71 -3.94 11.29
CA ALA A 68 -2.58 -3.24 10.33
C ALA A 68 -1.78 -2.55 9.22
N LEU A 69 -0.79 -1.71 9.57
CA LEU A 69 0.01 -1.02 8.55
C LEU A 69 0.78 -2.01 7.68
N ASN A 70 1.34 -3.07 8.28
CA ASN A 70 2.01 -4.14 7.56
C ASN A 70 1.06 -4.83 6.56
N LYS A 71 -0.13 -5.21 7.02
CA LYS A 71 -1.17 -5.81 6.18
C LYS A 71 -1.54 -4.88 5.02
N HIS A 72 -1.76 -3.60 5.28
CA HIS A 72 -2.11 -2.62 4.25
C HIS A 72 -1.05 -2.50 3.15
N ILE A 73 0.23 -2.48 3.52
CA ILE A 73 1.34 -2.45 2.54
C ILE A 73 1.35 -3.75 1.72
N ARG A 74 1.26 -4.91 2.38
CA ARG A 74 1.28 -6.23 1.72
C ARG A 74 0.12 -6.42 0.75
N GLU A 75 -1.09 -6.08 1.17
CA GLU A 75 -2.31 -6.15 0.35
C GLU A 75 -2.18 -5.27 -0.91
N TRP A 76 -1.63 -4.05 -0.77
CA TRP A 76 -1.38 -3.18 -1.92
C TRP A 76 -0.32 -3.75 -2.88
N LEU A 77 0.79 -4.23 -2.34
CA LEU A 77 1.86 -4.83 -3.16
C LEU A 77 1.35 -6.04 -3.94
N LYS A 78 0.55 -6.90 -3.30
CA LYS A 78 -0.11 -8.02 -3.97
C LYS A 78 -1.05 -7.56 -5.08
N ALA A 79 -1.90 -6.57 -4.82
CA ALA A 79 -2.79 -6.02 -5.84
C ALA A 79 -2.01 -5.39 -7.01
N ARG A 80 -0.88 -4.73 -6.74
CA ARG A 80 -0.07 -4.05 -7.75
C ARG A 80 0.78 -4.99 -8.60
N PHE A 81 1.29 -6.06 -7.98
CA PHE A 81 2.23 -7.00 -8.58
C PHE A 81 1.72 -8.45 -8.51
N PRO A 82 0.53 -8.76 -9.08
CA PRO A 82 -0.11 -10.07 -8.96
C PRO A 82 0.68 -11.21 -9.61
N LYS A 83 1.67 -10.89 -10.46
CA LYS A 83 2.59 -11.89 -11.04
C LYS A 83 3.69 -12.33 -10.06
N HIS A 84 3.98 -11.51 -9.05
CA HIS A 84 5.02 -11.76 -8.04
C HIS A 84 4.43 -12.25 -6.72
N PHE A 85 3.16 -11.95 -6.47
CA PHE A 85 2.46 -12.30 -5.23
C PHE A 85 1.07 -12.88 -5.54
N ALA A 86 0.84 -14.14 -5.19
CA ALA A 86 -0.45 -14.83 -5.27
C ALA A 86 -1.36 -14.46 -4.09
N SER A 87 -0.82 -14.20 -2.91
CA SER A 87 -1.52 -13.72 -1.72
C SER A 87 -0.80 -12.57 -1.03
N ASP A 88 -1.51 -11.88 -0.14
CA ASP A 88 -0.92 -10.85 0.70
C ASP A 88 -0.19 -11.45 1.91
N ASN A 89 -0.16 -12.78 2.12
CA ASN A 89 0.43 -13.44 3.29
C ASN A 89 1.87 -13.01 3.55
N TYR A 90 2.25 -12.86 4.83
CA TYR A 90 3.54 -12.30 5.22
C TYR A 90 4.71 -13.13 4.67
N ALA A 91 4.66 -14.45 4.84
CA ALA A 91 5.73 -15.33 4.36
C ALA A 91 5.85 -15.27 2.83
N GLU A 92 4.73 -15.21 2.13
CA GLU A 92 4.71 -15.14 0.67
C GLU A 92 5.25 -13.81 0.14
N ILE A 93 4.84 -12.68 0.72
CA ILE A 93 5.39 -11.37 0.35
C ILE A 93 6.90 -11.34 0.61
N MET A 94 7.36 -11.81 1.77
CA MET A 94 8.78 -11.83 2.09
C MET A 94 9.57 -12.72 1.13
N GLN A 95 9.04 -13.89 0.77
CA GLN A 95 9.65 -14.79 -0.19
C GLN A 95 9.65 -14.19 -1.60
N GLY A 96 8.57 -13.54 -2.03
CA GLY A 96 8.50 -12.88 -3.33
C GLY A 96 9.45 -11.69 -3.43
N LEU A 97 9.64 -10.93 -2.34
CA LEU A 97 10.63 -9.85 -2.30
C LEU A 97 12.07 -10.37 -2.27
N PHE A 98 12.32 -11.50 -1.59
CA PHE A 98 13.64 -12.12 -1.49
C PHE A 98 14.05 -12.89 -2.75
N GLY A 99 13.12 -13.65 -3.34
CA GLY A 99 13.36 -14.62 -4.40
C GLY A 99 13.31 -14.05 -5.81
N CYS A 100 13.32 -12.71 -5.96
CA CYS A 100 13.34 -12.11 -7.28
C CYS A 100 14.74 -12.16 -7.90
N GLU A 101 14.86 -12.94 -8.98
CA GLU A 101 16.05 -12.94 -9.85
C GLU A 101 16.30 -11.56 -10.50
N ASN A 102 15.30 -10.69 -10.51
CA ASN A 102 15.39 -9.33 -11.04
C ASN A 102 15.60 -8.29 -9.91
N PRO A 103 16.80 -7.69 -9.80
CA PRO A 103 17.08 -6.65 -8.80
C PRO A 103 16.18 -5.41 -8.90
N HIS A 104 15.64 -5.12 -10.08
CA HIS A 104 14.77 -3.96 -10.29
C HIS A 104 13.41 -4.12 -9.63
N PHE A 105 12.92 -5.36 -9.47
CA PHE A 105 11.60 -5.58 -8.86
C PHE A 105 11.58 -5.13 -7.40
N TYR A 106 12.63 -5.42 -6.65
CA TYR A 106 12.71 -4.99 -5.25
C TYR A 106 12.67 -3.46 -5.12
N GLN A 107 13.35 -2.74 -6.02
CA GLN A 107 13.30 -1.28 -6.10
C GLN A 107 11.89 -0.80 -6.46
N GLN A 108 11.25 -1.39 -7.48
CA GLN A 108 9.88 -1.05 -7.87
C GLN A 108 8.86 -1.27 -6.74
N ALA A 109 8.98 -2.38 -6.00
CA ALA A 109 8.12 -2.66 -4.86
C ALA A 109 8.36 -1.67 -3.71
N THR A 110 9.62 -1.28 -3.48
CA THR A 110 10.00 -0.27 -2.49
C THR A 110 9.41 1.10 -2.86
N ASP A 111 9.58 1.55 -4.10
CA ASP A 111 9.04 2.81 -4.60
C ASP A 111 7.51 2.86 -4.54
N GLU A 112 6.86 1.75 -4.88
CA GLU A 112 5.40 1.63 -4.81
C GLU A 112 4.90 1.68 -3.36
N ALA A 113 5.57 1.00 -2.42
CA ALA A 113 5.21 1.07 -1.00
C ALA A 113 5.37 2.49 -0.46
N LEU A 114 6.45 3.19 -0.83
CA LEU A 114 6.65 4.60 -0.47
C LEU A 114 5.57 5.50 -1.09
N ALA A 115 5.19 5.25 -2.35
CA ALA A 115 4.14 6.00 -3.02
C ALA A 115 2.76 5.84 -2.34
N LEU A 116 2.42 4.63 -1.92
CA LEU A 116 1.24 4.37 -1.10
C LEU A 116 1.32 5.09 0.25
N LEU A 117 2.45 4.97 0.95
CA LEU A 117 2.62 5.53 2.29
C LEU A 117 2.52 7.06 2.31
N ARG A 118 2.82 7.75 1.21
CA ARG A 118 2.54 9.20 1.07
C ARG A 118 1.05 9.52 1.25
N TRP A 119 0.16 8.70 0.69
CA TRP A 119 -1.28 8.85 0.84
C TRP A 119 -1.76 8.42 2.23
N ILE A 120 -1.31 7.25 2.71
CA ILE A 120 -1.71 6.75 4.03
C ILE A 120 -1.33 7.75 5.14
N ARG A 121 -0.10 8.27 5.14
CA ARG A 121 0.34 9.22 6.19
C ARG A 121 -0.49 10.51 6.16
N GLN A 122 -0.90 10.99 4.98
CA GLN A 122 -1.63 12.25 4.83
C GLN A 122 -3.08 12.08 5.30
N PHE A 123 -3.75 11.01 4.90
CA PHE A 123 -5.11 10.75 5.35
C PHE A 123 -5.17 10.35 6.83
N ALA A 124 -4.22 9.56 7.33
CA ALA A 124 -4.17 9.20 8.75
C ALA A 124 -3.98 10.44 9.65
N ALA A 125 -3.20 11.43 9.19
CA ALA A 125 -3.05 12.69 9.89
C ALA A 125 -4.35 13.52 9.89
N ALA A 126 -5.11 13.50 8.80
CA ALA A 126 -6.40 14.22 8.71
C ALA A 126 -7.53 13.58 9.53
N MET A 127 -7.43 12.28 9.83
CA MET A 127 -8.42 11.53 10.61
C MET A 127 -8.14 11.52 12.12
N ALA A 128 -6.94 11.94 12.54
CA ALA A 128 -6.60 11.98 13.96
C ALA A 128 -7.37 13.14 14.63
N PRO A 129 -8.08 12.91 15.74
CA PRO A 129 -8.62 14.00 16.55
C PRO A 129 -7.46 14.89 17.05
N GLU A 130 -7.71 16.20 17.17
CA GLU A 130 -6.77 17.16 17.75
C GLU A 130 -6.33 16.77 19.16
#